data_AF-A0A7V5EMP8-F1
#
_entry.id   AF-A0A7V5EMP8-F1
#
_cell.length_a   1.000
_cell.length_b   1.000
_cell.length_c   1.000
_cell.angle_alpha   90.00
_cell.angle_beta   90.00
_cell.angle_gamma   90.00
#
_symmetry.space_group_name_H-M   'P 1'
#
loop_
_entity.id
_entity.type
_entity.pdbx_description
1 polymer ?
#
loop_
_entity_poly.entity_id
_entity_poly.type
_entity_poly.pdbx_seq_one_letter_code
_entity_poly.pdbx_strand_id
1 'polypeptide(L)'
;MNSLRKKILVLALFVLGMVFFQEVMAQCPMCKIAAESNMENGGESGNGLNTGILYMFAAPYLIVGFIAFMWWRNKKNFDNGDYIDLLDE
;
A
#
# COMPACT_ATOMS: atom_id res chain seq x y z
N MET A 1 -16.49 20.78 17.37
CA MET A 1 -17.57 19.95 16.76
C MET A 1 -17.43 19.75 15.25
N ASN A 2 -16.96 20.75 14.48
CA ASN A 2 -16.83 20.64 13.01
C ASN A 2 -15.69 19.72 12.53
N SER A 3 -14.60 19.62 13.29
CA SER A 3 -13.47 18.73 12.97
C SER A 3 -13.85 17.24 13.07
N LEU A 4 -14.63 16.85 14.08
CA LEU A 4 -15.06 15.46 14.26
C LEU A 4 -16.03 15.02 13.15
N ARG A 5 -16.98 15.90 12.77
CA ARG A 5 -17.89 15.65 11.64
C ARG A 5 -17.14 15.50 10.31
N LYS A 6 -16.10 16.32 10.07
CA LYS A 6 -15.23 16.19 8.89
C LYS A 6 -14.47 14.85 8.88
N LYS A 7 -13.91 14.41 10.01
CA LYS A 7 -13.22 13.11 10.12
C LYS A 7 -14.17 11.95 9.87
N ILE A 8 -15.38 12.01 10.43
CA ILE A 8 -16.42 10.99 10.21
C ILE A 8 -16.85 10.96 8.74
N LEU A 9 -17.03 12.12 8.09
CA LEU A 9 -17.34 12.20 6.66
C LEU A 9 -16.23 11.60 5.79
N VAL A 10 -14.98 11.92 6.08
CA VAL A 10 -13.83 11.36 5.34
C VAL A 10 -13.75 9.85 5.52
N LEU A 11 -13.94 9.35 6.74
CA LEU A 11 -13.96 7.91 7.02
C LEU A 11 -15.12 7.21 6.28
N ALA A 12 -16.32 7.81 6.31
CA ALA A 12 -17.49 7.26 5.63
C ALA A 12 -17.29 7.22 4.11
N LEU A 13 -16.73 8.27 3.51
CA LEU A 13 -16.41 8.30 2.08
C LEU A 13 -15.35 7.27 1.71
N PHE A 14 -14.34 7.07 2.56
CA PHE A 14 -13.31 6.05 2.35
C PHE A 14 -13.90 4.63 2.38
N VAL A 15 -14.72 4.32 3.39
CA VAL A 15 -15.41 3.02 3.50
C VAL A 15 -16.35 2.80 2.32
N LEU A 16 -17.10 3.83 1.91
CA LEU A 16 -17.98 3.77 0.75
C LEU A 16 -17.19 3.47 -0.54
N GLY A 17 -16.05 4.13 -0.73
CA GLY A 17 -15.15 3.87 -1.87
C GLY A 17 -14.62 2.44 -1.91
N MET A 18 -14.36 1.83 -0.75
CA MET A 18 -13.91 0.43 -0.66
C MET A 18 -15.03 -0.57 -1.03
N VAL A 19 -16.28 -0.27 -0.68
CA VAL A 19 -17.44 -1.14 -1.01
C VAL A 19 -17.76 -1.13 -2.51
N PHE A 20 -17.55 0.01 -3.18
CA PHE A 20 -17.77 0.14 -4.63
C PHE A 20 -16.54 -0.22 -5.48
N PHE A 21 -15.47 -0.73 -4.87
CA PHE A 21 -14.30 -1.23 -5.59
C PHE A 21 -14.61 -2.62 -6.17
N GLN A 22 -15.52 -2.67 -7.14
CA GLN A 22 -15.87 -3.88 -7.89
C GLN A 22 -14.83 -4.09 -9.00
N GLU A 23 -14.32 -5.33 -9.10
CA GLU A 23 -13.44 -5.86 -10.14
C GLU A 23 -12.30 -4.92 -10.56
N VAL A 24 -11.09 -5.19 -10.06
CA VAL A 24 -9.87 -4.50 -10.50
C VAL A 24 -9.65 -4.81 -11.98
N MET A 25 -10.33 -4.09 -12.88
CA MET A 25 -10.10 -4.23 -14.31
C MET A 25 -8.66 -3.79 -14.55
N ALA A 26 -7.84 -4.70 -15.12
CA ALA A 26 -6.41 -4.50 -15.25
C ALA A 26 -6.11 -3.08 -15.80
N GLN A 27 -5.42 -2.27 -14.99
CA GLN A 27 -5.17 -0.86 -15.28
C GLN A 27 -4.09 -0.64 -16.36
N CYS A 28 -3.46 -1.71 -16.85
CA CYS A 28 -2.55 -1.67 -18.00
C CYS A 28 -3.24 -2.29 -19.23
N PRO A 29 -3.77 -1.48 -20.17
CA PRO A 29 -4.48 -1.97 -21.34
C PRO A 29 -3.58 -2.84 -22.23
N MET A 30 -2.27 -2.60 -22.24
CA MET A 30 -1.32 -3.37 -23.04
C MET A 30 -1.16 -4.82 -22.56
N CYS A 31 -1.03 -5.04 -21.25
CA CYS A 31 -0.89 -6.38 -20.68
C CYS A 31 -2.20 -7.17 -20.75
N LYS A 32 -3.33 -6.47 -20.63
CA LYS A 32 -4.67 -7.06 -20.76
C LYS A 32 -4.92 -7.57 -22.19
N ILE A 33 -4.66 -6.76 -23.22
CA ILE A 33 -4.87 -7.15 -24.62
C ILE A 33 -3.98 -8.33 -25.01
N ALA A 34 -2.72 -8.36 -24.56
CA ALA A 34 -1.82 -9.49 -24.83
C ALA A 34 -2.27 -10.78 -24.12
N ALA A 35 -2.80 -10.68 -22.90
CA ALA A 35 -3.35 -11.80 -22.15
C ALA A 35 -4.66 -12.33 -22.76
N GLU A 36 -5.60 -11.44 -23.09
CA GLU A 36 -6.89 -11.80 -23.71
C GLU A 36 -6.67 -12.44 -25.09
N SER A 37 -5.78 -11.88 -25.92
CA SER A 37 -5.45 -12.48 -27.23
C SER A 37 -4.74 -13.83 -27.12
N ASN A 38 -3.95 -14.07 -26.06
CA ASN A 38 -3.39 -15.40 -25.82
C ASN A 38 -4.50 -16.41 -25.46
N MET A 39 -5.48 -15.99 -24.66
CA MET A 39 -6.61 -16.83 -24.24
C MET A 39 -7.59 -17.12 -25.39
N GLU A 40 -7.85 -16.16 -26.27
CA GLU A 40 -8.67 -16.36 -27.47
C GLU A 40 -8.05 -17.37 -28.45
N ASN A 41 -6.72 -17.48 -28.47
CA ASN A 41 -5.99 -18.45 -29.29
C ASN A 41 -5.73 -19.79 -28.58
N GLY A 42 -6.39 -20.03 -27.43
CA GLY A 42 -6.30 -21.30 -26.68
C GLY A 42 -5.12 -21.42 -25.73
N GLY A 43 -4.40 -20.32 -25.44
CA GLY A 43 -3.34 -20.27 -24.45
C GLY A 43 -3.85 -19.89 -23.05
N GLU A 44 -3.12 -20.28 -22.00
CA GLU A 44 -3.52 -20.01 -20.60
C GLU A 44 -2.81 -18.79 -19.98
N SER A 45 -1.99 -18.06 -20.75
CA SER A 45 -1.04 -17.06 -20.24
C SER A 45 -1.67 -15.74 -19.74
N GLY A 46 -2.99 -15.70 -19.56
CA GLY A 46 -3.72 -14.56 -19.00
C GLY A 46 -4.33 -14.80 -17.62
N ASN A 47 -4.36 -16.05 -17.15
CA ASN A 47 -4.96 -16.39 -15.87
C ASN A 47 -4.17 -15.76 -14.71
N GLY A 48 -4.84 -14.94 -13.90
CA GLY A 48 -4.26 -14.35 -12.69
C GLY A 48 -3.37 -13.12 -12.91
N LEU A 49 -3.30 -12.55 -14.12
CA LEU A 49 -2.50 -11.35 -14.40
C LEU A 49 -2.89 -10.16 -13.50
N ASN A 50 -4.18 -9.96 -13.26
CA ASN A 50 -4.68 -8.90 -12.38
C ASN A 50 -4.15 -9.05 -10.96
N THR A 51 -4.15 -10.28 -10.44
CA THR A 51 -3.56 -10.61 -9.15
C THR A 51 -2.08 -10.23 -9.13
N GLY A 52 -1.32 -10.60 -10.17
CA GLY A 52 0.10 -10.24 -10.28
C GLY A 52 0.36 -8.72 -10.21
N ILE A 53 -0.43 -7.91 -10.91
CA ILE A 53 -0.32 -6.43 -10.89
C ILE A 53 -0.59 -5.89 -9.48
N LEU A 54 -1.65 -6.39 -8.82
CA LEU A 54 -2.03 -5.98 -7.47
C LEU A 54 -0.93 -6.30 -6.45
N TYR A 55 -0.32 -7.49 -6.55
CA TYR A 55 0.82 -7.88 -5.72
C TYR A 55 2.05 -6.99 -5.96
N MET A 56 2.34 -6.65 -7.21
CA MET A 56 3.48 -5.78 -7.55
C MET A 56 3.31 -4.35 -7.04
N PHE A 57 2.09 -3.80 -7.04
CA PHE A 57 1.84 -2.51 -6.42
C PHE A 57 1.78 -2.59 -4.89
N ALA A 58 1.23 -3.66 -4.31
CA ALA A 58 1.16 -3.80 -2.85
C ALA A 58 2.55 -3.96 -2.20
N ALA A 59 3.45 -4.70 -2.83
CA ALA A 59 4.78 -5.01 -2.31
C ALA A 59 5.60 -3.77 -1.84
N PRO A 60 5.80 -2.71 -2.66
CA PRO A 60 6.58 -1.55 -2.23
C PRO A 60 5.94 -0.83 -1.04
N TYR A 61 4.61 -0.73 -0.98
CA TYR A 61 3.93 -0.09 0.15
C TYR A 61 4.06 -0.89 1.44
N LEU A 62 3.97 -2.22 1.37
CA LEU A 62 4.14 -3.09 2.52
C LEU A 62 5.58 -3.04 3.05
N ILE A 63 6.57 -3.06 2.16
CA ILE A 63 7.99 -2.96 2.53
C ILE A 63 8.27 -1.63 3.23
N VAL A 64 7.85 -0.51 2.63
CA VAL A 64 8.05 0.83 3.23
C VAL A 64 7.32 0.97 4.55
N GLY A 65 6.07 0.50 4.63
CA GLY A 65 5.28 0.53 5.87
C GLY A 65 5.92 -0.30 6.98
N PHE A 66 6.45 -1.48 6.66
CA PHE A 66 7.14 -2.34 7.61
C PHE A 66 8.43 -1.69 8.15
N ILE A 67 9.25 -1.12 7.27
CA ILE A 67 10.48 -0.40 7.65
C ILE A 67 10.14 0.81 8.54
N ALA A 68 9.15 1.62 8.14
CA ALA A 68 8.72 2.77 8.91
C ALA A 68 8.21 2.37 10.31
N PHE A 69 7.45 1.28 10.40
CA PHE A 69 6.96 0.74 11.67
C PHE A 69 8.11 0.26 12.58
N MET A 70 9.08 -0.48 12.02
CA MET A 70 10.26 -0.91 12.77
C MET A 70 11.07 0.27 13.30
N TRP A 71 11.29 1.29 12.47
CA TRP A 71 12.03 2.48 12.89
C TRP A 71 11.33 3.23 14.00
N TRP A 72 10.01 3.45 13.87
CA TRP A 72 9.22 4.11 14.90
C TRP A 72 9.23 3.34 16.23
N ARG A 73 9.14 2.01 16.17
CA ARG A 73 9.21 1.15 17.36
C ARG A 73 10.59 1.16 18.03
N ASN A 74 11.66 1.26 17.25
CA ASN A 74 13.03 1.20 17.76
C ASN A 74 13.65 2.58 18.05
N LYS A 75 12.87 3.66 17.94
CA LYS A 75 13.32 5.00 18.31
C LYS A 75 13.48 5.08 19.83
N LYS A 76 14.71 4.88 20.31
CA LYS A 76 15.10 5.28 21.67
C LYS A 76 15.10 6.80 21.72
N ASN A 77 14.47 7.38 22.75
CA ASN A 77 14.71 8.78 23.07
C ASN A 77 16.13 8.83 23.64
N PHE A 78 17.05 9.46 22.92
CA PHE A 78 18.32 9.86 23.52
C PHE A 78 17.94 10.96 24.52
N ASP A 79 17.95 10.60 25.80
CA ASP A 79 17.71 11.54 26.89
C ASP A 79 19.00 12.35 27.10
N ASN A 80 18.88 13.60 27.53
CA ASN A 80 20.02 14.54 27.63
C ASN A 80 21.16 14.07 28.56
N GLY A 81 20.96 13.00 29.36
CA GLY A 81 21.98 12.37 30.18
C GLY A 81 23.09 11.69 29.37
N ASP A 82 22.73 11.04 28.25
CA ASP A 82 23.70 10.35 27.39
C ASP A 82 24.66 11.32 26.67
N TYR A 83 24.32 12.62 26.63
CA TYR A 83 25.14 13.68 26.00
C TYR A 83 26.21 14.23 26.96
N ILE A 84 25.92 14.23 28.27
CA ILE A 84 26.85 14.73 29.29
C ILE A 84 27.99 13.73 29.49
N ASP A 85 27.71 12.44 29.45
CA ASP A 85 28.72 11.38 29.58
C ASP A 85 29.70 11.32 28.39
N LEU A 86 29.35 11.87 27.21
CA LEU A 86 30.23 11.95 26.04
C LEU A 86 31.11 13.22 25.99
N LEU A 87 30.85 14.21 26.85
CA LEU A 87 31.61 15.46 26.91
C LEU A 87 32.64 15.49 28.04
N ASP A 88 32.58 14.51 28.95
CA ASP A 88 33.52 14.34 30.06
C ASP A 88 34.66 13.33 29.73
N GLU A 89 34.79 12.88 28.48
CA GLU A 89 35.91 12.06 27.98
C GLU A 89 36.81 12.79 26.97
#